data_AF-A0A450WRX0-F1
#
_entry.id   AF-A0A450WRX0-F1
#
_cell.length_a   1.000
_cell.length_b   1.000
_cell.length_c   1.000
_cell.angle_alpha   90.00
_cell.angle_beta   90.00
_cell.angle_gamma   90.00
#
_symmetry.space_group_name_H-M   'P 1'
#
loop_
_entity.id
_entity.type
_entity.pdbx_description
1 polymer ?
#
loop_
_entity_poly.entity_id
_entity_poly.type
_entity_poly.pdbx_seq_one_letter_code
_entity_poly.pdbx_strand_id
1 'polypeptide(L)' 'MDGLESFAPLVVGWVQELVVSTVGGIVTDAQQLMLVILDEEKLEAEVFLENKDIGFVREAMPAEIKSKSIPFPLPNMG' A
#
# COMPACT_ATOMS: atom_id res chain seq x y z
N MET A 1 0.28 -28.19 -23.57
CA MET A 1 0.81 -26.85 -23.27
C MET A 1 0.19 -26.48 -21.94
N ASP A 2 0.62 -27.15 -20.87
CA ASP A 2 0.06 -26.99 -19.52
C ASP A 2 1.21 -26.47 -18.67
N GLY A 3 1.06 -25.27 -18.10
CA GLY A 3 2.13 -24.62 -17.35
C GLY A 3 2.01 -23.10 -17.27
N LEU A 4 1.10 -22.48 -18.02
CA LEU A 4 0.73 -21.08 -17.81
C LEU A 4 -0.55 -21.03 -16.99
N GLU A 5 -0.44 -20.63 -15.74
CA GLU A 5 -1.58 -20.35 -14.88
C GLU A 5 -1.85 -18.84 -14.82
N SER A 6 -3.13 -18.48 -14.79
CA SER A 6 -3.58 -17.08 -14.68
C SER A 6 -4.04 -16.81 -13.25
N PHE A 7 -3.49 -15.77 -12.64
CA PHE A 7 -3.88 -15.29 -11.32
C PHE A 7 -4.60 -13.95 -11.46
N ALA A 8 -5.75 -13.82 -10.80
CA ALA A 8 -6.50 -12.57 -10.74
C ALA A 8 -6.79 -12.25 -9.26
N PRO A 9 -6.57 -11.00 -8.81
CA PRO A 9 -6.97 -10.59 -7.48
C PRO A 9 -8.50 -10.60 -7.37
N LEU A 10 -9.00 -10.90 -6.17
CA LEU A 10 -10.45 -10.89 -5.88
C LEU A 10 -11.01 -9.48 -5.68
N VAL A 11 -10.14 -8.47 -5.70
CA VAL A 11 -10.46 -7.08 -5.40
C VAL A 11 -9.92 -6.15 -6.49
N VAL A 12 -10.56 -4.99 -6.62
CA VAL A 12 -10.12 -3.91 -7.52
C VAL A 12 -9.33 -2.89 -6.71
N GLY A 13 -8.22 -2.45 -7.28
CA GLY A 13 -7.32 -1.52 -6.61
C GLY A 13 -5.97 -1.38 -7.31
N TRP A 14 -5.01 -0.79 -6.60
CA TRP A 14 -3.65 -0.53 -7.05
C TRP A 14 -2.71 -1.66 -6.65
N VAL A 15 -1.87 -2.12 -7.57
CA VAL A 15 -0.78 -3.06 -7.23
C VAL A 15 0.31 -2.29 -6.49
N GLN A 16 0.50 -2.60 -5.21
CA GLN A 16 1.56 -2.01 -4.38
C GLN A 16 2.90 -2.73 -4.59
N GLU A 17 2.85 -4.06 -4.63
CA GLU A 17 4.01 -4.92 -4.83
C GLU A 17 3.71 -6.01 -5.85
N LEU A 18 4.69 -6.31 -6.70
CA LEU A 18 4.63 -7.38 -7.69
C LEU A 18 5.95 -8.15 -7.67
N VAL A 19 5.89 -9.44 -7.38
CA VAL A 19 7.09 -10.29 -7.25
C VAL A 19 7.49 -10.90 -8.60
N VAL A 20 6.55 -11.02 -9.54
CA VAL A 20 6.80 -11.57 -10.87
C VAL A 20 7.27 -10.50 -11.85
N SER A 21 8.39 -10.75 -12.53
CA SER A 21 9.00 -9.81 -13.47
C SER A 21 9.20 -10.39 -14.87
N THR A 22 8.90 -11.67 -15.07
CA THR A 22 9.08 -12.38 -16.35
C THR A 22 7.83 -13.15 -16.75
N VAL A 23 7.44 -13.04 -18.02
CA VAL A 23 6.33 -13.82 -18.59
C VAL A 23 6.77 -15.28 -18.71
N GLY A 24 5.96 -16.20 -18.19
CA GLY A 24 6.28 -17.63 -18.19
C GLY A 24 7.35 -18.04 -17.16
N GLY A 25 7.66 -17.16 -16.21
CA GLY A 25 8.48 -17.50 -15.05
C GLY A 25 7.79 -18.54 -14.17
N ILE A 26 8.59 -19.38 -13.50
CA ILE A 26 8.09 -20.42 -12.60
C ILE A 26 7.85 -19.80 -11.22
N VAL A 27 6.68 -20.05 -10.66
CA VAL A 27 6.31 -19.68 -9.28
C VAL A 27 6.15 -20.95 -8.45
N THR A 28 6.38 -20.87 -7.14
CA THR A 28 6.16 -22.01 -6.23
C THR A 28 4.76 -21.95 -5.62
N ASP A 29 4.23 -23.10 -5.24
CA ASP A 29 2.96 -23.17 -4.51
C ASP A 29 2.98 -22.29 -3.26
N ALA A 30 1.84 -21.64 -3.00
CA ALA A 30 1.63 -20.69 -1.91
C ALA A 30 2.55 -19.44 -1.94
N GLN A 31 3.30 -19.20 -3.01
CA GLN A 31 4.05 -17.96 -3.17
C GLN A 31 3.09 -16.77 -3.33
N GLN A 32 3.28 -15.73 -2.53
CA GLN A 32 2.60 -14.46 -2.72
C GLN A 32 3.14 -13.78 -3.99
N LEU A 33 2.24 -13.49 -4.94
CA LEU A 33 2.60 -12.91 -6.24
C LEU A 33 2.49 -11.39 -6.27
N MET A 34 1.47 -10.84 -5.60
CA MET A 34 1.19 -9.40 -5.58
C MET A 34 0.48 -8.98 -4.29
N LEU A 35 0.61 -7.70 -3.98
CA LEU A 35 -0.15 -7.01 -2.94
C LEU A 35 -0.99 -5.91 -3.60
N VAL A 36 -2.29 -5.86 -3.29
CA VAL A 36 -3.25 -4.91 -3.89
C VAL A 36 -3.84 -4.04 -2.79
N ILE A 37 -3.79 -2.72 -2.97
CA ILE A 37 -4.46 -1.72 -2.13
C ILE A 37 -5.80 -1.36 -2.77
N LEU A 38 -6.88 -1.34 -2.00
CA LEU A 38 -8.22 -1.01 -2.50
C LEU A 38 -8.35 0.47 -2.89
N ASP A 39 -9.08 0.74 -3.97
CA ASP A 39 -9.31 2.12 -4.46
C ASP A 39 -10.04 3.03 -3.46
N GLU A 40 -10.87 2.44 -2.60
CA GLU A 40 -11.77 3.17 -1.68
C GLU A 40 -11.36 3.04 -0.21
N GLU A 41 -10.12 2.63 0.07
CA GLU A 41 -9.67 2.55 1.45
C GLU A 41 -9.63 3.95 2.07
N LYS A 42 -10.34 4.13 3.17
CA LYS A 42 -10.31 5.40 3.90
C LYS A 42 -8.90 5.58 4.46
N LEU A 43 -8.29 6.71 4.14
CA LEU A 43 -7.01 7.09 4.74
C LEU A 43 -7.21 7.32 6.23
N GLU A 44 -6.56 6.50 7.04
CA GLU A 44 -6.48 6.65 8.49
C GLU A 44 -5.09 7.15 8.88
N ALA A 45 -5.03 8.08 9.82
CA ALA A 45 -3.77 8.59 10.35
C ALA A 45 -3.65 8.21 11.82
N GLU A 46 -2.61 7.44 12.15
CA GLU A 46 -2.25 7.17 13.54
C GLU A 46 -1.41 8.33 14.09
N VAL A 47 -1.82 8.86 15.23
CA VAL A 47 -1.13 9.96 15.91
C VAL A 47 -0.73 9.50 17.31
N PHE A 48 0.55 9.65 17.62
CA PHE A 48 1.07 9.38 18.95
C PHE A 48 1.07 10.67 19.78
N LEU A 49 0.55 10.58 21.00
CA LEU A 49 0.58 11.67 21.98
C LEU A 49 1.36 11.25 23.21
N GLU A 50 2.06 12.21 23.82
CA GLU A 50 2.69 11.99 25.11
C GLU A 50 1.62 11.87 26.20
N ASN A 51 1.86 11.02 27.21
CA ASN A 51 0.92 10.83 28.33
C ASN A 51 0.54 12.13 29.05
N LYS A 52 1.44 13.12 29.10
CA LYS A 52 1.17 14.41 29.73
C LYS A 52 0.08 15.21 29.00
N ASP A 53 -0.10 14.95 27.70
CA ASP A 53 -0.99 15.71 26.83
C ASP A 53 -2.37 15.05 26.65
N ILE A 54 -2.56 13.81 27.14
CA ILE A 54 -3.81 13.06 26.98
C ILE A 54 -5.02 13.78 27.59
N GLY A 55 -4.82 14.56 28.66
CA GLY A 55 -5.88 15.34 29.30
C GLY A 55 -6.43 16.48 28.44
N PHE A 56 -5.76 16.83 27.34
CA PHE A 56 -6.15 17.91 26.44
C PHE A 56 -6.79 17.42 25.13
N VAL A 57 -6.90 16.10 24.91
CA VAL A 57 -7.52 15.52 23.71
C VAL A 57 -8.91 14.99 24.03
N ARG A 58 -9.87 15.21 23.13
CA ARG A 58 -11.23 14.68 23.20
C ARG A 58 -11.70 14.25 21.83
N GLU A 59 -12.67 13.34 21.81
CA GLU A 59 -13.35 12.95 20.58
C GLU A 59 -13.95 14.16 19.86
N ALA A 60 -14.01 14.08 18.53
CA ALA A 60 -14.52 15.11 17.63
C ALA A 60 -13.80 16.47 17.69
N MET A 61 -12.63 16.55 18.32
CA MET A 61 -11.79 17.74 18.18
C MET A 61 -11.32 17.90 16.72
N PRO A 62 -11.42 19.09 16.13
CA PRO A 62 -10.90 19.34 14.79
C PRO A 62 -9.39 19.16 14.78
N ALA A 63 -8.88 18.39 13.82
CA ALA A 63 -7.46 18.16 13.61
C ALA A 63 -7.07 18.58 12.19
N GLU A 64 -5.84 19.07 12.03
CA GLU A 64 -5.28 19.44 10.73
C GLU A 64 -4.06 18.56 10.45
N ILE A 65 -4.07 17.87 9.30
CA ILE A 65 -2.93 17.07 8.84
C ILE A 65 -2.15 17.86 7.80
N LYS A 66 -0.88 18.14 8.08
CA LYS A 66 0.05 18.74 7.11
C LYS A 66 0.95 17.65 6.53
N SER A 67 0.59 17.17 5.33
CA SER A 67 1.45 16.25 4.58
C SER A 67 2.59 17.02 3.91
N LYS A 68 3.83 16.56 4.12
CA LYS A 68 5.00 17.04 3.37
C LYS A 68 5.47 15.91 2.46
N SER A 69 4.98 15.89 1.23
CA SER A 69 5.46 14.93 0.22
C SER A 69 6.90 15.26 -0.16
N ILE A 70 7.78 14.26 -0.08
CA ILE A 70 9.12 14.33 -0.66
C ILE A 70 8.93 14.07 -2.17
N PRO A 71 9.46 14.92 -3.08
CA PRO A 71 9.37 14.65 -4.50
C PRO A 71 10.01 13.30 -4.83
N PHE A 72 9.30 12.46 -5.57
CA PHE A 72 9.85 11.23 -6.12
C PHE A 72 11.00 11.59 -7.09
N PRO A 73 12.23 11.06 -6.90
CA PRO A 73 13.30 11.34 -7.84
C PRO A 73 12.92 10.76 -9.21
N LEU A 74 12.93 11.60 -10.25
CA LEU A 74 12.76 11.14 -11.63
C LEU A 74 13.76 10.00 -11.87
N PRO A 75 13.34 8.85 -12.43
CA PRO A 75 14.28 7.80 -12.78
C PRO A 75 15.27 8.39 -13.79
N ASN A 76 16.57 8.23 -13.51
CA ASN A 76 17.63 8.65 -14.41
C ASN A 76 17.41 7.97 -15.78
N MET A 77 16.93 8.75 -16.75
CA MET A 77 17.02 8.37 -18.17
C MET A 77 18.45 8.69 -18.61
N GLY A 78 19.30 7.68 -18.54
CA GLY A 78 20.60 7.63 -19.23
C GLY A 78 20.46 6.93 -20.58
#